data_AF-A0A2M9GSZ1-F1
#
_entry.id   AF-A0A2M9GSZ1-F1
#
_cell.length_a   1.000
_cell.length_b   1.000
_cell.length_c   1.000
_cell.angle_alpha   90.00
_cell.angle_beta   90.00
_cell.angle_gamma   90.00
#
_symmetry.space_group_name_H-M   'P 1'
#
loop_
_entity.id
_entity.type
_entity.pdbx_description
1 polymer ?
#
loop_
_entity_poly.entity_id
_entity_poly.type
_entity_poly.pdbx_seq_one_letter_code
_entity_poly.pdbx_strand_id
1 'polypeptide(L)' 'MQKRLICKIAGISHEFPIEPGKEPHSDLAMRQLALELADAVIGDRAWSAPKPPLEDHVAERLALNKISDIRVE' A
#
# COMPACT_ATOMS: atom_id res chain seq x y z
N MET A 1 17.12 -11.74 7.51
CA MET A 1 16.72 -10.32 7.68
C MET A 1 15.24 -10.23 7.34
N GLN A 2 14.43 -9.61 8.20
CA GLN A 2 13.00 -9.43 7.93
C GLN A 2 12.82 -8.23 7.00
N LYS A 3 12.21 -8.44 5.82
CA LYS A 3 11.94 -7.35 4.88
C LYS A 3 10.85 -6.42 5.40
N ARG A 4 10.89 -5.16 4.98
CA ARG A 4 9.97 -4.10 5.38
C ARG A 4 9.51 -3.34 4.15
N LEU A 5 8.22 -3.02 4.09
CA LEU A 5 7.69 -2.08 3.12
C LEU A 5 7.76 -0.67 3.73
N ILE A 6 8.38 0.25 3.00
CA ILE A 6 8.46 1.65 3.35
C ILE A 6 7.63 2.42 2.34
N CYS A 7 6.73 3.27 2.81
CA CYS A 7 5.98 4.20 1.95
C CYS A 7 5.70 5.50 2.69
N LYS A 8 5.39 6.56 1.96
CA LYS A 8 4.92 7.83 2.51
C LYS A 8 3.41 7.94 2.35
N ILE A 9 2.68 8.21 3.41
CA ILE A 9 1.23 8.47 3.41
C ILE A 9 1.03 9.92 3.83
N ALA A 10 0.40 10.73 2.97
CA ALA A 10 0.23 12.17 3.21
C ALA A 10 1.52 12.91 3.59
N GLY A 11 2.67 12.45 3.07
CA GLY A 11 4.00 13.02 3.34
C GLY A 11 4.72 12.46 4.58
N ILE A 12 4.08 11.59 5.36
CA ILE A 12 4.67 10.94 6.54
C ILE A 12 5.19 9.58 6.15
N SER A 13 6.43 9.25 6.53
CA SER A 13 7.02 7.92 6.28
C SER A 13 6.46 6.87 7.24
N HIS A 14 6.05 5.74 6.68
CA HIS A 14 5.59 4.56 7.40
C HIS A 14 6.42 3.35 7.01
N GLU A 15 6.76 2.54 8.01
CA GLU A 15 7.44 1.25 7.85
C GLU A 15 6.52 0.13 8.30
N PHE A 16 6.35 -0.87 7.46
CA PHE A 16 5.52 -2.04 7.74
C PHE A 16 6.36 -3.31 7.62
N PRO A 17 6.32 -4.19 8.63
CA PRO A 17 6.98 -5.49 8.52
C PRO A 17 6.28 -6.34 7.43
N ILE A 18 7.06 -6.95 6.53
CA ILE A 18 6.55 -7.90 5.55
C ILE A 18 6.68 -9.32 6.13
N GLU A 19 5.62 -10.11 6.03
CA GLU A 19 5.66 -11.52 6.41
C GLU A 19 6.57 -12.31 5.46
N PRO A 20 7.38 -13.25 5.96
CA PRO A 20 8.20 -14.11 5.13
C PRO A 20 7.35 -14.84 4.07
N GLY A 21 7.70 -14.70 2.79
CA GLY A 21 6.98 -15.33 1.68
C GLY A 21 5.81 -14.51 1.10
N LYS A 22 5.47 -13.35 1.68
CA LYS A 22 4.54 -12.37 1.08
C LYS A 22 5.26 -11.17 0.45
N GLU A 23 6.48 -11.42 0.01
CA GLU A 23 7.32 -10.40 -0.59
C GLU A 23 6.74 -10.03 -1.96
N PRO A 24 6.44 -8.75 -2.23
CA PRO A 24 5.92 -8.37 -3.52
C PRO A 24 7.00 -8.59 -4.59
N HIS A 25 6.68 -9.40 -5.60
CA HIS A 25 7.59 -9.75 -6.70
C HIS A 25 7.39 -8.89 -7.95
N SER A 26 6.53 -7.87 -7.88
CA SER A 26 6.27 -6.92 -8.96
C SER A 26 5.95 -5.53 -8.41
N ASP A 27 6.13 -4.50 -9.25
CA ASP A 27 5.77 -3.12 -8.90
C ASP A 27 4.29 -2.97 -8.54
N LEU A 28 3.42 -3.70 -9.26
CA LEU A 28 1.99 -3.74 -8.96
C LEU A 28 1.73 -4.36 -7.57
N ALA A 29 2.39 -5.48 -7.25
CA ALA A 29 2.26 -6.12 -5.95
C ALA A 29 2.78 -5.23 -4.81
N MET A 30 3.87 -4.49 -5.02
CA MET A 30 4.37 -3.50 -4.04
C MET A 30 3.34 -2.41 -3.79
N ARG A 31 2.74 -1.87 -4.85
CA ARG A 31 1.71 -0.84 -4.79
C ARG A 31 0.43 -1.32 -4.12
N GLN A 32 0.01 -2.55 -4.41
CA GLN A 32 -1.14 -3.18 -3.76
C GLN A 32 -0.90 -3.39 -2.26
N LEU A 33 0.27 -3.92 -1.89
CA LEU A 33 0.63 -4.11 -0.48
C LEU A 33 0.70 -2.78 0.28
N ALA A 34 1.27 -1.73 -0.33
CA ALA A 34 1.30 -0.38 0.26
C ALA A 34 -0.10 0.17 0.49
N LEU A 35 -1.02 -0.10 -0.44
CA LEU A 35 -2.40 0.33 -0.33
C LEU A 35 -3.14 -0.41 0.79
N GLU A 36 -2.98 -1.73 0.90
CA GLU A 36 -3.57 -2.54 1.97
C GLU A 36 -3.09 -2.10 3.37
N LEU A 37 -1.79 -1.85 3.50
CA LEU A 37 -1.19 -1.41 4.77
C LEU A 37 -1.56 0.04 5.11
N ALA A 38 -1.64 0.91 4.11
CA ALA A 38 -2.13 2.27 4.30
C ALA A 38 -3.61 2.30 4.70
N ASP A 39 -4.44 1.42 4.15
CA ASP A 39 -5.86 1.29 4.52
C ASP A 39 -6.00 0.94 6.01
N ALA A 40 -5.14 0.04 6.52
CA ALA A 40 -5.08 -0.31 7.94
C ALA A 40 -4.62 0.85 8.85
N VAL A 41 -3.77 1.75 8.35
CA VAL A 41 -3.29 2.93 9.10
C VAL A 41 -4.29 4.09 9.07
N ILE A 42 -4.93 4.30 7.92
CA ILE A 42 -5.91 5.37 7.72
C ILE A 42 -7.17 5.08 8.53
N GLY A 43 -7.49 3.80 8.79
CA GLY A 43 -8.42 3.38 9.83
C GLY A 43 -9.84 3.90 9.68
N ASP A 44 -10.75 3.03 9.26
CA ASP A 44 -12.15 3.06 9.72
C ASP A 44 -12.99 4.29 9.31
N ARG A 45 -12.80 4.82 8.09
CA ARG A 45 -13.76 5.74 7.47
C ARG A 45 -14.13 5.30 6.05
N ALA A 46 -15.17 4.49 5.98
CA ALA A 46 -16.12 4.38 4.87
C ALA A 46 -15.62 3.87 3.51
N TRP A 47 -15.31 2.58 3.39
CA TRP A 47 -15.15 1.96 2.06
C TRP A 47 -15.96 0.67 1.92
N SER A 48 -17.30 0.82 1.95
CA SER A 48 -18.26 -0.16 1.42
C SER A 48 -18.50 0.09 -0.08
N ALA A 49 -17.47 0.45 -0.84
CA ALA A 49 -17.57 0.60 -2.28
C ALA A 49 -17.25 -0.76 -2.95
N PRO A 50 -18.11 -1.27 -3.84
CA PRO A 50 -17.90 -2.55 -4.50
C PRO A 50 -16.57 -2.52 -5.28
N LYS A 51 -15.75 -3.56 -5.13
CA LYS A 51 -14.49 -3.76 -5.86
C LYS A 51 -14.69 -3.60 -7.38
N PRO A 52 -14.16 -2.55 -8.03
CA PRO A 52 -14.03 -2.48 -9.49
C PRO A 52 -12.65 -3.02 -9.92
N PRO A 53 -12.37 -3.20 -11.23
CA PRO A 53 -11.24 -3.98 -11.73
C PRO A 53 -9.85 -3.33 -11.50
N LEU A 54 -8.78 -4.15 -11.66
CA LEU A 54 -7.67 -4.31 -10.70
C LEU A 54 -6.37 -3.50 -10.90
N GLU A 55 -6.17 -2.69 -11.94
CA GLU A 55 -4.87 -1.98 -12.16
C GLU A 55 -4.97 -0.45 -12.12
N ASP A 56 -5.84 0.16 -12.93
CA ASP A 56 -5.98 1.63 -12.98
C ASP A 56 -6.37 2.22 -11.60
N HIS A 57 -7.15 1.46 -10.82
CA HIS A 57 -7.55 1.88 -9.48
C HIS A 57 -6.43 1.83 -8.44
N VAL A 58 -5.37 1.04 -8.62
CA VAL A 58 -4.27 1.02 -7.66
C VAL A 58 -3.56 2.38 -7.70
N ALA A 59 -3.27 2.89 -8.90
CA ALA A 59 -2.67 4.20 -9.07
C ALA A 59 -3.60 5.32 -8.55
N GLU A 60 -4.89 5.26 -8.86
CA GLU A 60 -5.88 6.23 -8.40
C GLU A 60 -6.03 6.22 -6.86
N ARG A 61 -6.14 5.04 -6.24
CA ARG A 61 -6.27 4.90 -4.78
C ARG A 61 -5.00 5.30 -4.05
N LEU A 62 -3.82 5.05 -4.61
CA LEU A 62 -2.56 5.57 -4.07
C LEU A 62 -2.57 7.10 -4.10
N ALA A 63 -3.00 7.72 -5.22
CA ALA A 63 -3.08 9.17 -5.33
C ALA A 63 -4.10 9.77 -4.34
N LEU A 64 -5.31 9.18 -4.23
CA LEU A 64 -6.36 9.61 -3.30
C LEU A 64 -5.88 9.58 -1.84
N ASN A 65 -5.16 8.52 -1.45
CA ASN A 65 -4.61 8.38 -0.11
C ASN A 65 -3.25 9.07 0.07
N LYS A 66 -2.78 9.81 -0.96
CA LYS A 66 -1.48 10.50 -0.98
C LYS A 66 -0.32 9.57 -0.63
N ILE A 67 -0.35 8.34 -1.14
CA ILE A 67 0.66 7.31 -0.93
C ILE A 67 1.73 7.43 -2.01
N SER A 68 2.99 7.53 -1.61
CA SER A 68 4.15 7.72 -2.51
C SER A 68 5.43 7.09 -1.93
N ASP A 69 6.55 7.16 -2.66
CA ASP A 69 7.86 6.64 -2.23
C ASP A 69 7.83 5.19 -1.71
N ILE A 70 7.08 4.32 -2.39
CA ILE A 70 6.91 2.90 -2.02
C ILE A 70 8.17 2.12 -2.40
N ARG A 71 8.79 1.47 -1.42
CA ARG A 71 9.95 0.59 -1.62
C ARG A 71 9.97 -0.52 -0.59
N VAL A 72 10.65 -1.62 -0.91
CA VAL A 72 10.92 -2.72 0.03
C VAL A 72 12.40 -2.70 0.39
N GLU A 73 12.70 -2.77 1.68
CA GLU A 73 14.05 -2.92 2.23
C GLU A 73 14.20 -4.23 3.01
#